data_AF-A0A8S4BB98-F1
#
_entry.id   AF-A0A8S4BB98-F1
#
_cell.length_a   1.000
_cell.length_b   1.000
_cell.length_c   1.000
_cell.angle_alpha   90.00
_cell.angle_beta   90.00
_cell.angle_gamma   90.00
#
_symmetry.space_group_name_H-M   'P 1'
#
loop_
_entity.id
_entity.type
_entity.pdbx_description
1 polymer ?
#
loop_
_entity_poly.entity_id
_entity_poly.type
_entity_poly.pdbx_seq_one_letter_code
_entity_poly.pdbx_strand_id
1 'polypeptide(L)'
;MSEENSDEVKMLEAQIERLQAEVEVLKLQQQENHKDLTLHFPGHMRDALAHLCGQRAAGGQEEVLSKLREEIQELEADLELQTQMNGISLSRCLVKTLQSGRKLVQKLCLSGHCSELVFQVEFKLSEMKVGQSCERRLSELNVVLDSPDLRSFSSFLSRVEESGDLLLFFRTLRTFSDRCDDRARTFRHFQPSEAAGFSK
;
A
#
# COMPACT_ATOMS: atom_id res chain seq x y z
N MET A 1 40.99 -39.80 33.06
CA MET A 1 41.12 -38.87 31.91
C MET A 1 40.46 -39.37 30.63
N SER A 2 40.08 -40.66 30.50
CA SER A 2 39.39 -41.20 29.30
C SER A 2 37.86 -41.11 29.35
N GLU A 3 37.25 -41.18 30.54
CA GLU A 3 35.78 -41.10 30.70
C GLU A 3 35.24 -39.67 30.58
N GLU A 4 35.91 -38.67 31.15
CA GLU A 4 35.57 -37.24 31.01
C GLU A 4 35.50 -36.80 29.53
N ASN A 5 36.43 -37.29 28.70
CA ASN A 5 36.47 -37.01 27.27
C ASN A 5 35.31 -37.67 26.50
N SER A 6 34.78 -38.80 27.01
CA SER A 6 33.66 -39.52 26.40
C SER A 6 32.33 -38.82 26.67
N ASP A 7 32.16 -38.28 27.87
CA ASP A 7 30.96 -37.56 28.26
C ASP A 7 30.89 -36.15 27.64
N GLU A 8 32.04 -35.47 27.46
CA GLU A 8 32.11 -34.23 26.66
C GLU A 8 31.72 -34.46 25.20
N VAL A 9 32.19 -35.54 24.56
CA VAL A 9 31.83 -35.86 23.17
C VAL A 9 30.32 -36.10 23.03
N LYS A 10 29.71 -36.87 23.93
CA LYS A 10 28.25 -37.09 23.93
C LYS A 10 27.45 -35.81 24.14
N MET A 11 27.94 -34.90 25.00
CA MET A 11 27.30 -33.61 25.23
C MET A 11 27.33 -32.74 23.97
N LEU A 12 28.48 -32.72 23.27
CA LEU A 12 28.65 -32.02 22.01
C LEU A 12 27.78 -32.61 20.90
N GLU A 13 27.68 -33.94 20.79
CA GLU A 13 26.78 -34.61 19.83
C GLU A 13 25.31 -34.23 20.07
N ALA A 14 24.86 -34.24 21.32
CA ALA A 14 23.50 -33.83 21.68
C ALA A 14 23.25 -32.32 21.45
N GLN A 15 24.30 -31.49 21.47
CA GLN A 15 24.20 -30.07 21.13
C GLN A 15 24.15 -29.87 19.61
N ILE A 16 24.91 -30.63 18.84
CA ILE A 16 24.87 -30.64 17.37
C ILE A 16 23.47 -31.05 16.90
N GLU A 17 22.89 -32.12 17.43
CA GLU A 17 21.54 -32.56 17.06
C GLU A 17 20.48 -31.50 17.37
N ARG A 18 20.59 -30.82 18.52
CA ARG A 18 19.69 -29.71 18.88
C ARG A 18 19.81 -28.53 17.92
N LEU A 19 21.03 -28.12 17.61
CA LEU A 19 21.28 -27.02 16.67
C LEU A 19 20.82 -27.38 15.25
N GLN A 20 20.97 -28.63 14.83
CA GLN A 20 20.45 -29.10 13.54
C GLN A 20 18.92 -29.04 13.50
N ALA A 21 18.24 -29.47 14.56
CA ALA A 21 16.79 -29.37 14.66
C ALA A 21 16.31 -27.91 14.64
N GLU A 22 17.00 -27.01 15.35
CA GLU A 22 16.70 -25.58 15.35
C GLU A 22 16.88 -24.96 13.96
N VAL A 23 17.97 -25.31 13.26
CA VAL A 23 18.22 -24.86 11.88
C VAL A 23 17.12 -25.32 10.92
N GLU A 24 16.64 -26.56 11.04
CA GLU A 24 15.54 -27.05 10.20
C GLU A 24 14.22 -26.31 10.48
N VAL A 25 13.90 -26.03 11.75
CA VAL A 25 12.73 -25.21 12.12
C VAL A 25 12.84 -23.79 11.55
N LEU A 26 14.00 -23.15 11.70
CA LEU A 26 14.24 -21.80 11.18
C LEU A 26 14.18 -21.73 9.66
N LYS A 27 14.67 -22.76 8.94
CA LYS A 27 14.53 -22.86 7.48
C LYS A 27 13.07 -22.95 7.06
N LEU A 28 12.27 -23.75 7.77
CA LEU A 28 10.84 -23.89 7.48
C LEU A 28 10.11 -22.57 7.68
N GLN A 29 10.39 -21.89 8.79
CA GLN A 29 9.81 -20.59 9.12
C GLN A 29 10.24 -19.50 8.12
N GLN A 30 11.51 -19.48 7.70
CA GLN A 30 12.01 -18.59 6.67
C GLN A 30 11.28 -18.82 5.34
N GLN A 31 11.02 -20.08 4.97
CA GLN A 31 10.32 -20.42 3.73
C GLN A 31 8.84 -19.97 3.76
N GLU A 32 8.15 -20.11 4.89
CA GLU A 32 6.78 -19.60 5.04
C GLU A 32 6.73 -18.06 5.00
N ASN A 33 7.63 -17.39 5.73
CA ASN A 33 7.75 -15.93 5.69
C ASN A 33 8.05 -15.43 4.27
N HIS A 34 8.88 -16.14 3.51
CA HIS A 34 9.19 -15.80 2.13
C HIS A 34 7.99 -15.98 1.19
N LYS A 35 7.18 -17.04 1.37
CA LYS A 35 5.93 -17.20 0.60
C LYS A 35 4.97 -16.04 0.86
N ASP A 36 4.89 -15.53 2.08
CA ASP A 36 4.06 -14.37 2.42
C ASP A 36 4.60 -13.08 1.77
N LEU A 37 5.93 -12.89 1.78
CA LEU A 37 6.61 -11.74 1.19
C LEU A 37 6.46 -11.68 -0.35
N THR A 38 6.61 -12.82 -1.02
CA THR A 38 6.53 -12.96 -2.48
C THR A 38 5.11 -12.74 -3.01
N LEU A 39 4.09 -12.89 -2.18
CA LEU A 39 2.70 -12.58 -2.55
C LEU A 39 2.39 -11.08 -2.46
N HIS A 40 3.14 -10.34 -1.65
CA HIS A 40 2.86 -8.94 -1.40
C HIS A 40 3.54 -7.97 -2.36
N PHE A 41 4.68 -8.36 -2.94
CA PHE A 41 5.52 -7.45 -3.72
C PHE A 41 5.86 -8.06 -5.09
N PRO A 42 5.30 -7.54 -6.19
CA PRO A 42 5.78 -7.84 -7.54
C PRO A 42 7.05 -7.00 -7.88
N GLY A 43 7.60 -7.21 -9.07
CA GLY A 43 8.67 -6.33 -9.61
C GLY A 43 10.06 -6.58 -9.04
N HIS A 44 10.93 -5.56 -9.11
CA HIS A 44 12.31 -5.61 -8.66
C HIS A 44 12.41 -5.64 -7.14
N MET A 45 11.37 -5.22 -6.41
CA MET A 45 11.32 -5.37 -4.96
C MET A 45 11.31 -6.85 -4.53
N ARG A 46 10.63 -7.71 -5.30
CA ARG A 46 10.70 -9.17 -5.09
C ARG A 46 12.12 -9.69 -5.27
N ASP A 47 12.79 -9.23 -6.32
CA ASP A 47 14.13 -9.68 -6.67
C ASP A 47 15.17 -9.20 -5.63
N ALA A 48 14.99 -7.98 -5.10
CA ALA A 48 15.77 -7.44 -3.99
C ALA A 48 15.59 -8.23 -2.70
N LEU A 49 14.36 -8.60 -2.35
CA LEU A 49 14.09 -9.44 -1.18
C LEU A 49 14.65 -10.85 -1.34
N ALA A 50 14.55 -11.45 -2.54
CA ALA A 50 15.17 -12.74 -2.84
C ALA A 50 16.70 -12.69 -2.69
N HIS A 51 17.33 -11.61 -3.16
CA HIS A 51 18.77 -11.39 -3.00
C HIS A 51 19.18 -11.27 -1.52
N LEU A 52 18.45 -10.49 -0.72
CA LEU A 52 18.69 -10.35 0.73
C LEU A 52 18.52 -11.67 1.50
N CYS A 53 17.62 -12.56 1.04
CA CYS A 53 17.44 -13.89 1.61
C CYS A 53 18.50 -14.91 1.17
N GLY A 54 19.54 -14.50 0.44
CA GLY A 54 20.63 -15.38 0.01
C GLY A 54 20.26 -16.32 -1.13
N GLN A 55 19.10 -16.10 -1.78
CA GLN A 55 18.74 -16.81 -3.00
C GLN A 55 19.44 -16.12 -4.17
N ARG A 56 20.25 -16.90 -4.89
CA ARG A 56 21.17 -16.48 -5.95
C ARG A 56 20.44 -15.71 -7.06
N ALA A 57 20.34 -14.40 -6.93
CA ALA A 57 20.03 -13.53 -8.07
C ALA A 57 21.28 -13.43 -8.93
N ALA A 58 21.16 -13.75 -10.22
CA ALA A 58 22.21 -13.51 -11.20
C ALA A 58 22.34 -11.99 -11.41
N GLY A 59 23.21 -11.35 -10.62
CA GLY A 59 23.42 -9.90 -10.63
C GLY A 59 24.10 -9.47 -9.33
N GLY A 60 25.02 -8.51 -9.42
CA GLY A 60 25.63 -7.93 -8.21
C GLY A 60 24.56 -7.22 -7.36
N GLN A 61 24.79 -7.13 -6.05
CA GLN A 61 23.91 -6.38 -5.13
C GLN A 61 23.61 -4.96 -5.65
N GLU A 62 24.60 -4.32 -6.25
CA GLU A 62 24.50 -2.98 -6.83
C GLU A 62 23.53 -2.90 -8.02
N GLU A 63 23.47 -3.94 -8.86
CA GLU A 63 22.56 -4.01 -10.01
C GLU A 63 21.10 -4.21 -9.56
N VAL A 64 20.89 -5.00 -8.50
CA VAL A 64 19.56 -5.20 -7.92
C VAL A 64 19.04 -3.91 -7.28
N LEU A 65 19.92 -3.18 -6.59
CA LEU A 65 19.58 -1.88 -6.01
C LEU A 65 19.32 -0.81 -7.06
N SER A 66 20.08 -0.79 -8.17
CA SER A 66 19.86 0.18 -9.25
C SER A 66 18.50 -0.03 -9.92
N LYS A 67 18.13 -1.28 -10.21
CA LYS A 67 16.82 -1.63 -10.78
C LYS A 67 15.66 -1.28 -9.84
N LEU A 68 15.81 -1.55 -8.55
CA LEU A 68 14.81 -1.16 -7.55
C LEU A 68 14.66 0.36 -7.46
N ARG A 69 15.76 1.11 -7.55
CA ARG A 69 15.72 2.57 -7.55
C ARG A 69 15.00 3.11 -8.78
N GLU A 70 15.28 2.56 -9.96
CA GLU A 70 14.58 2.91 -11.21
C GLU A 70 13.08 2.65 -11.08
N GLU A 71 12.67 1.48 -10.57
CA GLU A 71 11.25 1.15 -10.33
C GLU A 71 10.57 2.15 -9.39
N ILE A 72 11.23 2.54 -8.31
CA ILE A 72 10.69 3.52 -7.36
C ILE A 72 10.52 4.88 -8.06
N GLN A 73 11.50 5.32 -8.83
CA GLN A 73 11.42 6.60 -9.55
C GLN A 73 10.30 6.61 -10.59
N GLU A 74 10.10 5.52 -11.32
CA GLU A 74 8.98 5.35 -12.25
C GLU A 74 7.64 5.39 -11.51
N LEU A 75 7.51 4.66 -10.41
CA LEU A 75 6.29 4.65 -9.59
C LEU A 75 5.98 6.02 -8.95
N GLU A 76 7.00 6.76 -8.53
CA GLU A 76 6.86 8.12 -8.03
C GLU A 76 6.37 9.08 -9.11
N ALA A 77 6.95 9.01 -10.32
CA ALA A 77 6.53 9.82 -11.47
C ALA A 77 5.09 9.48 -11.91
N ASP A 78 4.74 8.20 -11.94
CA ASP A 78 3.38 7.74 -12.23
C ASP A 78 2.40 8.22 -11.17
N LEU A 79 2.77 8.18 -9.88
CA LEU A 79 1.93 8.68 -8.80
C LEU A 79 1.70 10.20 -8.92
N GLU A 80 2.75 10.97 -9.21
CA GLU A 80 2.65 12.42 -9.45
C GLU A 80 1.71 12.71 -10.62
N LEU A 81 1.87 12.00 -11.74
CA LEU A 81 1.00 12.13 -12.91
C LEU A 81 -0.45 11.79 -12.58
N GLN A 82 -0.69 10.69 -11.85
CA GLN A 82 -2.05 10.30 -11.42
C GLN A 82 -2.68 11.33 -10.48
N THR A 83 -1.91 11.90 -9.56
CA THR A 83 -2.38 12.97 -8.67
C THR A 83 -2.75 14.21 -9.47
N GLN A 84 -1.91 14.62 -10.43
CA GLN A 84 -2.21 15.75 -11.31
C GLN A 84 -3.45 15.52 -12.17
N MET A 85 -3.60 14.32 -12.75
CA MET A 85 -4.71 13.99 -13.65
C MET A 85 -6.05 13.85 -12.93
N ASN A 86 -6.04 13.41 -11.68
CA ASN A 86 -7.27 13.15 -10.92
C ASN A 86 -7.62 14.26 -9.92
N GLY A 87 -6.70 15.18 -9.61
CA GLY A 87 -6.88 16.21 -8.59
C GLY A 87 -6.95 15.65 -7.17
N ILE A 88 -6.46 14.43 -6.96
CA ILE A 88 -6.54 13.70 -5.69
C ILE A 88 -5.13 13.39 -5.20
N SER A 89 -4.82 13.88 -4.00
CA SER A 89 -3.53 13.71 -3.34
C SER A 89 -3.68 12.78 -2.15
N LEU A 90 -2.97 11.65 -2.16
CA LEU A 90 -2.95 10.72 -1.03
C LEU A 90 -1.81 11.09 -0.07
N SER A 91 -2.12 11.32 1.20
CA SER A 91 -1.14 11.66 2.23
C SER A 91 -0.68 10.45 3.02
N ARG A 92 -1.52 9.43 3.16
CA ARG A 92 -1.19 8.22 3.91
C ARG A 92 -1.99 7.02 3.42
N CYS A 93 -1.28 5.91 3.27
CA CYS A 93 -1.82 4.59 3.01
C CYS A 93 -1.35 3.65 4.12
N LEU A 94 -2.28 3.00 4.81
CA LEU A 94 -2.00 1.97 5.79
C LEU A 94 -2.66 0.68 5.35
N VAL A 95 -1.89 -0.40 5.40
CA VAL A 95 -2.40 -1.75 5.16
C VAL A 95 -2.14 -2.58 6.42
N LYS A 96 -3.18 -3.22 6.93
CA LYS A 96 -3.10 -4.15 8.05
C LYS A 96 -3.64 -5.50 7.63
N THR A 97 -2.79 -6.53 7.63
CA THR A 97 -3.22 -7.92 7.41
C THR A 97 -3.93 -8.43 8.66
N LEU A 98 -5.21 -8.81 8.52
CA LEU A 98 -6.03 -9.32 9.61
C LEU A 98 -6.01 -10.85 9.69
N GLN A 99 -5.95 -11.51 8.52
CA GLN A 99 -5.90 -12.96 8.41
C GLN A 99 -5.01 -13.33 7.21
N SER A 100 -4.02 -14.19 7.42
CA SER A 100 -3.19 -14.79 6.37
C SER A 100 -3.36 -16.31 6.44
N GLY A 101 -3.68 -16.95 5.31
CA GLY A 101 -4.08 -18.37 5.24
C GLY A 101 -4.75 -18.70 3.90
N ARG A 102 -5.81 -19.52 3.90
CA ARG A 102 -6.58 -19.83 2.67
C ARG A 102 -7.29 -18.61 2.06
N LYS A 103 -7.60 -17.62 2.88
CA LYS A 103 -8.22 -16.34 2.50
C LYS A 103 -7.41 -15.23 3.16
N LEU A 104 -6.78 -14.38 2.36
CA LEU A 104 -6.09 -13.19 2.85
C LEU A 104 -7.14 -12.12 3.11
N VAL A 105 -7.15 -11.54 4.31
CA VAL A 105 -8.04 -10.42 4.65
C VAL A 105 -7.19 -9.26 5.12
N GLN A 106 -7.34 -8.12 4.47
CA GLN A 106 -6.60 -6.90 4.75
C GLN A 106 -7.55 -5.76 5.04
N LYS A 107 -7.18 -4.92 5.99
CA LYS A 107 -7.82 -3.64 6.28
C LYS A 107 -6.94 -2.53 5.74
N LEU A 108 -7.48 -1.76 4.80
CA LEU A 108 -6.80 -0.63 4.17
C LEU A 108 -7.40 0.66 4.72
N CYS A 109 -6.53 1.62 5.03
CA CYS A 109 -6.92 2.96 5.43
C CYS A 109 -6.13 3.96 4.59
N LEU A 110 -6.85 4.73 3.78
CA LEU A 110 -6.34 5.77 2.92
C LEU A 110 -6.77 7.11 3.50
N SER A 111 -5.88 8.09 3.47
CA SER A 111 -6.25 9.49 3.74
C SER A 111 -5.59 10.38 2.71
N GLY A 112 -6.25 11.49 2.41
CA GLY A 112 -5.83 12.39 1.36
C GLY A 112 -6.71 13.61 1.30
N HIS A 113 -6.51 14.40 0.25
CA HIS A 113 -7.33 15.57 -0.02
C HIS A 113 -7.57 15.73 -1.52
N CYS A 114 -8.61 16.49 -1.83
CA CYS A 114 -9.02 16.89 -3.16
C CYS A 114 -9.48 18.35 -3.08
N SER A 115 -8.72 19.28 -3.67
CA SER A 115 -8.90 20.71 -3.38
C SER A 115 -8.88 20.97 -1.85
N GLU A 116 -9.86 21.70 -1.31
CA GLU A 116 -10.03 21.96 0.14
C GLU A 116 -10.67 20.78 0.91
N LEU A 117 -11.05 19.71 0.22
CA LEU A 117 -11.81 18.60 0.81
C LEU A 117 -10.86 17.52 1.31
N VAL A 118 -10.81 17.30 2.62
CA VAL A 118 -9.99 16.25 3.23
C VAL A 118 -10.83 15.00 3.44
N PHE A 119 -10.28 13.82 3.16
CA PHE A 119 -10.99 12.55 3.29
C PHE A 119 -10.13 11.47 3.94
N GLN A 120 -10.82 10.50 4.52
CA GLN A 120 -10.28 9.23 4.96
C GLN A 120 -11.22 8.10 4.53
N VAL A 121 -10.67 7.06 3.92
CA VAL A 121 -11.41 5.88 3.48
C VAL A 121 -10.82 4.65 4.14
N GLU A 122 -11.67 3.87 4.78
CA GLU A 122 -11.30 2.62 5.41
C GLU A 122 -12.12 1.48 4.79
N PHE A 123 -11.45 0.43 4.33
CA PHE A 123 -12.14 -0.72 3.75
C PHE A 123 -11.46 -2.04 4.04
N LYS A 124 -12.23 -3.12 4.01
CA LYS A 124 -11.71 -4.49 4.09
C LYS A 124 -11.70 -5.14 2.72
N LEU A 125 -10.52 -5.56 2.32
CA LEU A 125 -10.28 -6.33 1.10
C LEU A 125 -10.02 -7.78 1.49
N SER A 126 -10.76 -8.70 0.89
CA SER A 126 -10.49 -10.12 1.00
C SER A 126 -10.09 -10.71 -0.33
N GLU A 127 -9.04 -11.53 -0.31
CA GLU A 127 -8.47 -12.16 -1.49
C GLU A 127 -8.46 -13.68 -1.28
N MET A 128 -9.09 -14.40 -2.22
CA MET A 128 -9.17 -15.85 -2.21
C MET A 128 -8.62 -16.40 -3.52
N LYS A 129 -7.68 -17.33 -3.42
CA LYS A 129 -7.14 -18.04 -4.59
C LYS A 129 -8.10 -19.15 -4.98
N VAL A 130 -8.65 -19.07 -6.18
CA VAL A 130 -9.55 -20.08 -6.76
C VAL A 130 -8.85 -20.67 -7.99
N GLY A 131 -8.10 -21.75 -7.77
CA GLY A 131 -7.27 -22.34 -8.83
C GLY A 131 -6.12 -21.40 -9.25
N GLN A 132 -6.11 -20.98 -10.52
CA GLN A 132 -5.14 -20.01 -11.05
C GLN A 132 -5.59 -18.55 -10.93
N SER A 133 -6.85 -18.28 -10.60
CA SER A 133 -7.37 -16.91 -10.47
C SER A 133 -7.41 -16.47 -9.00
N CYS A 134 -7.35 -15.16 -8.81
CA CYS A 134 -7.49 -14.53 -7.51
C CYS A 134 -8.78 -13.71 -7.50
N GLU A 135 -9.76 -14.09 -6.67
CA GLU A 135 -10.96 -13.28 -6.47
C GLU A 135 -10.70 -12.29 -5.33
N ARG A 136 -10.88 -11.01 -5.62
CA ARG A 136 -10.82 -9.93 -4.62
C ARG A 136 -12.22 -9.39 -4.37
N ARG A 137 -12.63 -9.35 -3.10
CA ARG A 137 -13.93 -8.84 -2.67
C ARG A 137 -13.76 -7.81 -1.57
N LEU A 138 -14.40 -6.66 -1.78
CA LEU A 138 -14.59 -5.64 -0.76
C LEU A 138 -15.81 -6.01 0.10
N SER A 139 -15.66 -6.00 1.42
CA SER A 139 -16.75 -6.40 2.34
C SER A 139 -17.22 -5.30 3.28
N GLU A 140 -16.37 -4.32 3.56
CA GLU A 140 -16.68 -3.19 4.43
C GLU A 140 -16.04 -1.94 3.82
N LEU A 141 -16.77 -0.83 3.81
CA LEU A 141 -16.32 0.48 3.37
C LEU A 141 -16.87 1.53 4.34
N ASN A 142 -15.98 2.37 4.84
CA ASN A 142 -16.30 3.52 5.70
C ASN A 142 -15.55 4.73 5.15
N VAL A 143 -16.25 5.86 5.04
CA VAL A 143 -15.74 7.08 4.45
C VAL A 143 -16.00 8.24 5.39
N VAL A 144 -14.92 8.88 5.82
CA VAL A 144 -14.97 10.12 6.58
C VAL A 144 -14.54 11.25 5.64
N LEU A 145 -15.35 12.29 5.60
CA LEU A 145 -15.09 13.51 4.84
C LEU A 145 -15.06 14.68 5.81
N ASP A 146 -14.08 15.57 5.68
CA ASP A 146 -14.04 16.84 6.38
C ASP A 146 -14.36 17.96 5.39
N SER A 147 -15.52 18.59 5.58
CA SER A 147 -16.08 19.61 4.71
C SER A 147 -16.91 20.58 5.54
N PRO A 148 -16.91 21.89 5.25
CA PRO A 148 -17.84 22.80 5.89
C PRO A 148 -19.32 22.47 5.55
N ASP A 149 -19.58 21.78 4.44
CA ASP A 149 -20.91 21.44 3.93
C ASP A 149 -21.21 19.93 3.99
N LEU A 150 -20.86 19.24 5.09
CA LEU A 150 -21.08 17.78 5.24
C LEU A 150 -22.51 17.32 4.93
N ARG A 151 -23.51 18.17 5.19
CA ARG A 151 -24.92 17.86 4.90
C ARG A 151 -25.17 17.57 3.42
N SER A 152 -24.38 18.17 2.52
CA SER A 152 -24.49 17.96 1.08
C SER A 152 -23.98 16.59 0.64
N PHE A 153 -23.15 15.94 1.47
CA PHE A 153 -22.49 14.67 1.15
C PHE A 153 -23.07 13.47 1.91
N SER A 154 -23.83 13.66 2.99
CA SER A 154 -24.28 12.56 3.86
C SER A 154 -25.04 11.46 3.12
N SER A 155 -25.99 11.80 2.25
CA SER A 155 -26.75 10.82 1.46
C SER A 155 -25.89 10.11 0.43
N PHE A 156 -24.89 10.80 -0.12
CA PHE A 156 -23.93 10.24 -1.04
C PHE A 156 -22.99 9.25 -0.33
N LEU A 157 -22.44 9.64 0.82
CA LEU A 157 -21.54 8.81 1.61
C LEU A 157 -22.25 7.53 2.08
N SER A 158 -23.47 7.63 2.62
CA SER A 158 -24.29 6.46 3.00
C SER A 158 -24.44 5.48 1.84
N ARG A 159 -24.76 5.99 0.64
CA ARG A 159 -24.90 5.14 -0.56
C ARG A 159 -23.59 4.48 -0.99
N VAL A 160 -22.47 5.20 -0.91
CA VAL A 160 -21.14 4.67 -1.23
C VAL A 160 -20.77 3.56 -0.24
N GLU A 161 -20.96 3.79 1.06
CA GLU A 161 -20.65 2.83 2.12
C GLU A 161 -21.53 1.57 2.01
N GLU A 162 -22.83 1.73 1.78
CA GLU A 162 -23.78 0.62 1.60
C GLU A 162 -23.48 -0.21 0.35
N SER A 163 -23.08 0.42 -0.75
CA SER A 163 -22.79 -0.27 -2.02
C SER A 163 -21.36 -0.81 -2.09
N GLY A 164 -20.44 -0.31 -1.25
CA GLY A 164 -19.02 -0.63 -1.34
C GLY A 164 -18.33 -0.08 -2.60
N ASP A 165 -18.92 0.92 -3.27
CA ASP A 165 -18.43 1.43 -4.55
C ASP A 165 -17.34 2.51 -4.37
N LEU A 166 -16.10 2.04 -4.17
CA LEU A 166 -14.91 2.89 -4.12
C LEU A 166 -14.70 3.71 -5.42
N LEU A 167 -15.08 3.16 -6.57
CA LEU A 167 -14.89 3.85 -7.85
C LEU A 167 -15.82 5.05 -7.95
N LEU A 168 -17.07 4.89 -7.53
CA LEU A 168 -18.02 6.00 -7.45
C LEU A 168 -17.51 7.09 -6.50
N PHE A 169 -16.94 6.72 -5.35
CA PHE A 169 -16.34 7.66 -4.42
C PHE A 169 -15.26 8.54 -5.09
N PHE A 170 -14.21 7.92 -5.61
CA PHE A 170 -13.09 8.65 -6.21
C PHE A 170 -13.47 9.41 -7.48
N ARG A 171 -14.39 8.88 -8.31
CA ARG A 171 -14.92 9.62 -9.47
C ARG A 171 -15.66 10.89 -9.07
N THR A 172 -16.41 10.82 -7.98
CA THR A 172 -17.15 11.97 -7.45
C THR A 172 -16.17 13.01 -6.90
N LEU A 173 -15.13 12.60 -6.18
CA LEU A 173 -14.07 13.50 -5.71
C LEU A 173 -13.35 14.18 -6.86
N ARG A 174 -12.98 13.45 -7.91
CA ARG A 174 -12.35 14.05 -9.10
C ARG A 174 -13.24 15.09 -9.75
N THR A 175 -14.52 14.76 -9.95
CA THR A 175 -15.50 15.69 -10.54
C THR A 175 -15.65 16.94 -9.66
N PHE A 176 -15.63 16.78 -8.33
CA PHE A 176 -15.64 17.90 -7.40
C PHE A 176 -14.40 18.80 -7.59
N SER A 177 -13.19 18.21 -7.71
CA SER A 177 -11.96 18.96 -8.00
C SER A 177 -12.08 19.78 -9.28
N ASP A 178 -12.53 19.15 -10.37
CA ASP A 178 -12.67 19.79 -11.67
C ASP A 178 -13.61 21.01 -11.58
N ARG A 179 -14.70 20.89 -10.81
CA ARG A 179 -15.65 21.99 -10.56
C ARG A 179 -15.07 23.09 -9.67
N CYS A 180 -14.25 22.76 -8.68
CA CYS A 180 -13.54 23.74 -7.88
C CYS A 180 -12.60 24.58 -8.76
N ASP A 181 -11.88 23.93 -9.67
CA ASP A 181 -10.97 24.60 -10.60
C ASP A 181 -11.70 25.48 -11.62
N ASP A 182 -12.80 24.97 -12.21
CA ASP A 182 -13.69 25.75 -13.09
C ASP A 182 -14.17 27.03 -12.39
N ARG A 183 -14.63 26.87 -11.15
CA ARG A 183 -15.13 27.97 -10.33
C ARG A 183 -14.02 28.97 -10.03
N ALA A 184 -12.84 28.53 -9.62
CA ALA A 184 -11.69 29.39 -9.34
C ALA A 184 -11.25 30.19 -10.58
N ARG A 185 -11.19 29.54 -11.75
CA ARG A 185 -10.90 30.21 -13.03
C ARG A 185 -11.95 31.26 -13.37
N THR A 186 -13.23 30.92 -13.20
CA THR A 186 -14.36 31.81 -13.48
C THR A 186 -14.32 33.04 -12.58
N PHE A 187 -14.14 32.86 -11.27
CA PHE A 187 -14.01 33.99 -10.33
C PHE A 187 -12.85 34.90 -10.67
N ARG A 188 -11.68 34.34 -11.01
CA ARG A 188 -10.51 35.14 -11.41
C ARG A 188 -10.78 35.94 -12.69
N HIS A 189 -11.53 35.39 -13.63
CA HIS A 189 -11.89 36.10 -14.86
C HIS A 189 -12.81 37.30 -14.62
N PHE A 190 -13.74 37.18 -13.67
CA PHE A 190 -14.71 38.22 -13.34
C PHE A 190 -14.26 39.15 -12.20
N GLN A 191 -13.12 38.88 -11.54
CA GLN A 191 -12.55 39.81 -10.58
C GLN A 191 -12.05 41.06 -11.33
N PRO A 192 -12.50 42.27 -10.93
CA PRO A 192 -12.00 43.49 -11.53
C PRO A 192 -10.49 43.59 -11.29
N SER A 193 -9.73 43.81 -12.36
CA SER A 193 -8.32 44.19 -12.26
C SER A 193 -8.23 45.58 -11.64
N GLU A 194 -8.10 45.67 -10.32
CA GLU A 194 -7.84 46.93 -9.58
C GLU A 194 -6.43 47.52 -9.84
N ALA A 195 -5.92 47.39 -11.07
CA ALA A 195 -4.63 47.93 -11.48
C ALA A 195 -4.73 48.62 -12.86
N ALA A 196 -5.68 49.54 -12.99
CA ALA A 196 -5.63 50.53 -14.06
C ALA A 196 -6.36 51.82 -13.64
N GLY A 197 -5.61 52.75 -13.07
CA GLY A 197 -5.93 54.18 -13.16
C GLY A 197 -6.57 54.82 -11.93
N PHE A 198 -5.73 55.26 -11.00
CA PHE A 198 -5.90 56.57 -10.38
C PHE A 198 -4.55 57.30 -10.35
N SER A 199 -4.22 57.92 -11.49
CA SER A 199 -3.37 59.11 -11.53
C SER A 199 -4.27 60.26 -11.98
N LYS A 200 -4.62 61.13 -11.04
CA LYS A 200 -5.00 62.53 -11.26
C LYS A 200 -4.54 63.32 -10.05
#